data_AF-A0A522YXM4-F1
#
_entry.id   AF-A0A522YXM4-F1
#
_cell.length_a   1.000
_cell.length_b   1.000
_cell.length_c   1.000
_cell.angle_alpha   90.00
_cell.angle_beta   90.00
_cell.angle_gamma   90.00
#
_symmetry.space_group_name_H-M   'P 1'
#
loop_
_entity.id
_entity.type
_entity.pdbx_description
1 polymer ?
#
loop_
_entity_poly.entity_id
_entity_poly.type
_entity_poly.pdbx_seq_one_letter_code
_entity_poly.pdbx_strand_id
1 'polypeptide(L)' 'MFGLTLHDVATAPHPIGIECERCIRRVVVTAATLKARSGDRRTLEEAGLVCSRCGSRVFGITRFLSQAELRAFVRAR' A
#
# COMPACT_ATOMS: atom_id res chain seq x y z
N MET A 1 -3.50 9.76 -13.81
CA MET A 1 -3.63 9.46 -12.37
C MET A 1 -2.24 9.07 -11.90
N PHE A 2 -1.56 9.90 -11.10
CA PHE A 2 -0.23 9.54 -10.60
C PHE A 2 -0.39 8.43 -9.55
N GLY A 3 0.12 7.23 -9.84
CA GLY A 3 0.06 6.10 -8.91
C GLY A 3 0.89 6.36 -7.66
N LEU A 4 0.57 5.66 -6.56
CA LEU A 4 1.38 5.71 -5.33
C LEU A 4 2.81 5.22 -5.63
N THR A 5 3.80 6.05 -5.34
CA THR A 5 5.22 5.71 -5.53
C THR A 5 5.84 5.14 -4.27
N LEU A 6 6.99 4.47 -4.41
CA LEU A 6 7.80 4.03 -3.27
C LEU A 6 8.32 5.22 -2.45
N HIS A 7 8.58 6.37 -3.07
CA HIS A 7 8.89 7.61 -2.34
C HIS A 7 7.74 8.00 -1.41
N ASP A 8 6.49 7.96 -1.89
CA ASP A 8 5.32 8.27 -1.06
C ASP A 8 5.18 7.31 0.12
N VAL A 9 5.46 6.03 -0.08
CA VAL A 9 5.46 5.03 1.01
C VAL A 9 6.59 5.32 2.01
N ALA A 10 7.76 5.72 1.52
CA ALA A 10 8.94 5.99 2.35
C ALA A 10 8.79 7.24 3.22
N THR A 11 8.05 8.24 2.75
CA THR A 11 7.83 9.51 3.47
C THR A 11 6.51 9.57 4.23
N ALA A 12 5.67 8.53 4.12
CA ALA A 12 4.39 8.50 4.83
C ALA A 12 4.58 8.44 6.36
N PRO A 13 3.86 9.28 7.13
CA PRO A 13 3.93 9.26 8.59
C PRO A 13 3.27 8.02 9.21
N HIS A 14 2.42 7.33 8.43
CA HIS A 14 1.71 6.14 8.83
C HIS A 14 1.88 5.05 7.76
N PRO A 15 1.74 3.76 8.14
CA PRO A 15 1.69 2.67 7.16
C PRO A 15 0.63 2.91 6.08
N ILE A 16 0.79 2.26 4.93
CA ILE A 16 -0.16 2.37 3.82
C ILE A 16 -1.07 1.14 3.81
N GLY A 17 -2.37 1.37 3.68
CA GLY A 17 -3.35 0.32 3.42
C GLY A 17 -3.37 -0.02 1.94
N ILE A 18 -3.31 -1.32 1.62
CA ILE A 18 -3.44 -1.85 0.27
C ILE A 18 -4.58 -2.85 0.27
N GLU A 19 -5.56 -2.63 -0.62
CA GLU A 19 -6.65 -3.54 -0.88
C GLU A 19 -6.54 -4.08 -2.29
N CYS A 20 -6.52 -5.40 -2.46
CA CYS A 20 -6.62 -5.98 -3.79
C CYS A 20 -8.04 -5.84 -4.32
N GLU A 21 -8.23 -5.11 -5.41
CA GLU A 21 -9.56 -4.87 -5.99
C GLU A 21 -10.22 -6.16 -6.51
N ARG A 22 -9.42 -7.21 -6.77
CA ARG A 22 -9.93 -8.49 -7.28
C ARG A 22 -10.42 -9.45 -6.19
N CYS A 23 -9.70 -9.57 -5.09
CA CYS A 23 -10.03 -10.54 -4.03
C CYS A 23 -10.34 -9.90 -2.67
N ILE A 24 -10.41 -8.56 -2.64
CA ILE A 24 -10.73 -7.71 -1.50
C ILE A 24 -9.79 -7.94 -0.30
N ARG A 25 -8.63 -8.57 -0.56
CA ARG A 25 -7.64 -8.82 0.49
C ARG A 25 -6.98 -7.49 0.85
N ARG A 26 -7.10 -7.14 2.13
CA ARG A 26 -6.46 -5.98 2.73
C ARG A 26 -5.14 -6.38 3.39
N VAL A 27 -4.11 -5.56 3.20
CA VAL A 27 -2.84 -5.64 3.91
C VAL A 27 -2.37 -4.24 4.26
N VAL A 28 -1.56 -4.14 5.31
CA VAL A 28 -0.88 -2.91 5.66
C VAL A 28 0.59 -3.08 5.33
N VAL A 29 1.17 -2.11 4.62
CA VAL A 29 2.57 -2.10 4.25
C VAL A 29 3.29 -0.92 4.87
N THR A 30 4.56 -1.13 5.18
CA THR A 30 5.48 -0.07 5.62
C THR A 30 6.56 0.12 4.56
N ALA A 31 7.34 1.21 4.69
CA ALA A 31 8.53 1.41 3.87
C ALA A 31 9.50 0.22 3.93
N ALA A 32 9.68 -0.37 5.12
CA ALA A 32 10.53 -1.54 5.30
C ALA A 32 9.99 -2.76 4.53
N THR A 33 8.67 -3.00 4.57
CA THR A 33 8.03 -4.13 3.88
C THR A 33 8.23 -4.06 2.36
N LEU A 34 8.20 -2.85 1.79
CA LEU A 34 8.35 -2.62 0.36
C LEU A 34 9.77 -2.26 -0.06
N LYS A 35 10.74 -2.24 0.87
CA LYS A 35 12.10 -1.71 0.65
C LYS A 35 12.09 -0.32 0.01
N ALA A 36 11.07 0.48 0.36
CA ALA A 36 10.81 1.78 -0.22
C ALA A 36 11.85 2.80 0.27
N ARG A 37 12.31 3.68 -0.62
CA ARG A 37 13.30 4.71 -0.32
C ARG A 37 12.82 6.07 -0.79
N SER A 38 13.19 7.11 -0.04
CA SER A 38 12.94 8.48 -0.49
C SER A 38 13.66 8.73 -1.83
N GLY A 39 12.98 9.36 -2.79
CA GLY A 39 13.46 9.57 -4.15
C GLY A 39 13.11 8.44 -5.14
N ASP A 40 12.65 7.27 -4.68
CA ASP A 40 12.23 6.18 -5.58
C ASP A 40 10.86 6.47 -6.19
N ARG A 41 10.86 6.88 -7.47
CA ARG A 41 9.65 7.28 -8.19
C ARG A 41 8.87 6.11 -8.81
N ARG A 42 9.35 4.88 -8.65
CA ARG A 42 8.61 3.70 -9.13
C ARG A 42 7.30 3.60 -8.39
N THR A 43 6.23 3.38 -9.13
CA THR A 43 4.92 3.00 -8.60
C THR A 43 4.97 1.61 -7.97
N LEU A 44 3.95 1.25 -7.19
CA LEU A 44 3.83 -0.11 -6.64
C LEU A 44 3.81 -1.19 -7.74
N GLU A 45 3.20 -0.89 -8.89
CA GLU A 45 3.16 -1.79 -10.04
C GLU A 45 4.55 -1.99 -10.65
N GLU A 46 5.29 -0.91 -10.89
CA GLU A 46 6.66 -0.96 -11.41
C GLU A 46 7.65 -1.60 -10.43
N ALA A 47 7.36 -1.52 -9.12
CA ALA A 47 8.09 -2.23 -8.08
C ALA A 47 7.78 -3.73 -8.02
N GLY A 48 6.81 -4.21 -8.81
CA GLY A 48 6.44 -5.62 -8.91
C GLY A 48 5.52 -6.09 -7.79
N LEU A 49 4.79 -5.20 -7.13
CA LEU A 49 3.82 -5.60 -6.10
C LEU A 49 2.70 -6.44 -6.74
N VAL A 50 2.48 -7.64 -6.18
CA VAL A 50 1.44 -8.57 -6.59
C VAL A 50 0.67 -9.07 -5.40
N CYS A 51 -0.65 -9.30 -5.57
CA CYS A 51 -1.46 -9.88 -4.53
C CYS A 51 -1.02 -11.33 -4.31
N SER A 52 -0.50 -11.64 -3.12
CA SER A 52 -0.03 -13.00 -2.79
C SER A 52 -1.12 -14.07 -2.86
N ARG A 53 -2.41 -13.69 -2.88
CA ARG A 53 -3.54 -14.61 -2.98
C ARG A 53 -3.99 -14.88 -4.42
N CYS A 54 -4.09 -13.85 -5.26
CA CYS A 54 -4.72 -13.97 -6.58
C CYS A 54 -3.86 -13.48 -7.75
N GLY A 55 -2.64 -12.99 -7.48
CA GLY A 55 -1.71 -12.49 -8.49
C GLY A 55 -2.08 -11.14 -9.12
N SER A 56 -3.21 -10.53 -8.75
CA SER A 56 -3.60 -9.21 -9.27
C SER A 56 -2.57 -8.14 -8.92
N ARG A 57 -2.40 -7.18 -9.83
CA ARG A 57 -1.59 -5.95 -9.66
C ARG A 57 -2.44 -4.70 -9.46
N VAL A 58 -3.77 -4.85 -9.48
CA VAL A 58 -4.71 -3.75 -9.30
C VAL A 58 -5.08 -3.65 -7.84
N PHE A 59 -4.79 -2.49 -7.25
CA PHE A 59 -4.96 -2.23 -5.83
C PHE A 59 -5.59 -0.87 -5.54
N GLY A 60 -6.55 -0.87 -4.61
CA GLY A 60 -7.00 0.32 -3.91
C GLY A 60 -5.99 0.70 -2.83
N ILE A 61 -5.70 1.99 -2.71
CA ILE A 61 -4.70 2.53 -1.79
C ILE A 61 -5.38 3.43 -0.76
N THR A 62 -5.05 3.21 0.51
CA THR A 62 -5.52 4.04 1.62
C THR A 62 -4.32 4.62 2.37
N ARG A 63 -4.22 5.94 2.40
CA ARG A 63 -3.30 6.66 3.30
C ARG A 63 -4.04 6.95 4.59
N PHE A 64 -3.46 6.57 5.72
CA PHE A 64 -4.04 6.88 7.03
C PHE A 64 -3.52 8.22 7.54
N LEU A 65 -4.39 9.00 8.16
CA LEU A 65 -4.10 10.25 8.86
C LEU A 65 -3.99 10.02 10.38
N SER A 66 -4.41 8.84 10.87
CA SER A 66 -4.32 8.49 12.28
C SER A 66 -4.19 6.98 12.50
N GLN A 67 -3.73 6.60 13.71
CA GLN A 67 -3.75 5.20 14.13
C GLN A 67 -5.17 4.62 14.22
N ALA A 68 -6.19 5.45 14.47
CA ALA A 68 -7.57 4.99 14.56
C ALA A 68 -8.07 4.48 13.19
N GLU A 69 -7.79 5.20 12.12
CA GLU A 69 -8.13 4.80 10.74
C GLU A 69 -7.39 3.53 10.33
N LEU A 70 -6.09 3.44 10.65
CA LEU A 70 -5.31 2.23 10.41
C LEU A 70 -5.95 1.01 11.09
N ARG A 71 -6.35 1.15 12.36
CA ARG A 71 -7.01 0.07 13.10
C ARG A 71 -8.37 -0.28 12.50
N ALA A 72 -9.14 0.70 12.06
CA ALA A 72 -10.43 0.49 11.40
C ALA A 72 -10.25 -0.30 10.09
N PHE A 73 -9.26 0.05 9.28
CA PHE A 73 -8.94 -0.65 8.03
C PHE A 73 -8.61 -2.13 8.25
N VAL A 74 -7.81 -2.44 9.26
CA VAL A 74 -7.46 -3.83 9.60
C VAL A 74 -8.66 -4.62 10.12
N ARG A 75 -9.61 -3.95 10.78
CA ARG A 75 -10.81 -4.58 11.36
C ARG A 75 -11.97 -4.72 10.38
N ALA A 76 -12.02 -3.90 9.33
CA ALA A 76 -13.00 -4.04 8.27
C ALA A 76 -12.79 -5.40 7.59
N ARG A 77 -13.61 -6.39 7.96
CA ARG A 77 -13.69 -7.70 7.33
C ARG A 77 -14.70 -7.66 6.21
#